data_AF-A0A7S2JRB6-F1
#
_entry.id   AF-A0A7S2JRB6-F1
#
_cell.length_a   1.000
_cell.length_b   1.000
_cell.length_c   1.000
_cell.angle_alpha   90.00
_cell.angle_beta   90.00
_cell.angle_gamma   90.00
#
_symmetry.space_group_name_H-M   'P 1'
#
loop_
_entity.id
_entity.type
_entity.pdbx_description
1 polymer ?
#
loop_
_entity_poly.entity_id
_entity_poly.type
_entity_poly.pdbx_seq_one_letter_code
_entity_poly.pdbx_strand_id
1 'polypeptide(L)'
;EIIDDAVDGDHSAASDTGFVEFRNCTTKESALQCNISGTSEFVTCRAAPTPDDILWGNATIEQKGIKKRKNQMYLLLASSLLFWTTVVAAIGTVTEPGSTFIPESIMPEEGSQLEGLFNGLVPVLLLEAL
;
A
#
# COMPACT_ATOMS: atom_id res chain seq x y z
N GLU A 1 -46.44 35.79 4.16
CA GLU A 1 -46.02 34.45 3.74
C GLU A 1 -44.53 34.36 4.02
N ILE A 2 -44.21 33.76 5.16
CA ILE A 2 -42.86 33.68 5.71
C ILE A 2 -42.31 32.37 5.17
N ILE A 3 -41.30 32.46 4.30
CA ILE A 3 -40.55 31.30 3.86
C ILE A 3 -39.47 31.09 4.93
N ASP A 4 -39.82 30.31 5.95
CA ASP A 4 -38.89 29.61 6.84
C ASP A 4 -38.25 28.48 6.02
N ASP A 5 -37.35 28.84 5.10
CA ASP A 5 -36.41 27.86 4.56
C ASP A 5 -35.44 27.54 5.70
N ALA A 6 -35.65 26.35 6.27
CA ALA A 6 -34.71 25.66 7.10
C ALA A 6 -33.36 25.64 6.37
N VAL A 7 -32.48 26.57 6.75
CA VAL A 7 -31.04 26.43 6.58
C VAL A 7 -30.69 25.24 7.44
N ASP A 8 -30.73 24.06 6.81
CA ASP A 8 -30.10 22.84 7.29
C ASP A 8 -28.74 23.26 7.83
N GLY A 9 -28.49 22.90 9.08
CA GLY A 9 -27.20 23.08 9.72
C GLY A 9 -26.17 22.24 9.01
N ASP A 10 -25.73 22.70 7.84
CA ASP A 10 -24.50 22.31 7.20
C ASP A 10 -23.42 22.82 8.15
N HIS A 11 -23.05 21.97 9.10
CA HIS A 11 -21.76 22.04 9.74
C HIS A 11 -20.75 21.93 8.61
N SER A 12 -20.48 23.06 7.94
CA SER A 12 -19.38 23.26 7.01
C SER A 12 -18.17 22.73 7.73
N ALA A 13 -17.81 21.49 7.44
CA ALA A 13 -16.77 20.76 8.14
C ALA A 13 -15.49 21.52 7.83
N ALA A 14 -15.13 22.44 8.72
CA ALA A 14 -13.95 23.27 8.58
C ALA A 14 -12.78 22.31 8.43
N SER A 15 -12.18 22.30 7.25
CA SER A 15 -11.05 21.44 6.99
C SER A 15 -9.81 22.07 7.58
N ASP A 16 -9.07 21.30 8.39
CA ASP A 16 -7.80 21.73 8.99
C ASP A 16 -6.64 21.84 7.97
N THR A 17 -6.95 21.75 6.67
CA THR A 17 -5.95 21.72 5.58
C THR A 17 -6.20 22.87 4.60
N GLY A 18 -5.15 23.59 4.21
CA GLY A 18 -5.25 24.72 3.29
C GLY A 18 -3.99 24.93 2.45
N PHE A 19 -4.14 25.64 1.34
CA PHE A 19 -3.04 26.04 0.47
C PHE A 19 -2.60 27.46 0.80
N VAL A 20 -1.28 27.69 0.81
CA VAL A 20 -0.68 29.00 1.05
C VAL A 20 0.26 29.32 -0.10
N GLU A 21 0.11 30.51 -0.66
CA GLU A 21 1.00 31.03 -1.69
C GLU A 21 2.05 31.95 -1.08
N PHE A 22 3.29 31.83 -1.55
CA PHE A 22 4.41 32.65 -1.10
C PHE A 22 4.87 33.54 -2.26
N ARG A 23 5.16 34.81 -1.97
CA ARG A 23 5.71 35.74 -2.98
C ARG A 23 7.13 35.37 -3.42
N ASN A 24 7.90 34.73 -2.55
CA ASN A 24 9.32 34.43 -2.76
C ASN A 24 9.61 32.94 -2.55
N CYS A 25 10.44 32.35 -3.42
CA CYS A 25 10.88 30.96 -3.30
C CYS A 25 11.67 30.71 -2.01
N THR A 26 12.50 31.65 -1.57
CA THR A 26 13.27 31.52 -0.33
C THR A 26 12.35 31.37 0.89
N THR A 27 11.27 32.16 0.96
CA THR A 27 10.29 32.08 2.06
C THR A 27 9.54 30.76 2.03
N LYS A 28 9.20 30.25 0.83
CA LYS A 28 8.61 28.92 0.66
C LYS A 28 9.52 27.82 1.22
N GLU A 29 10.80 27.81 0.85
CA GLU A 29 11.74 26.79 1.33
C GLU A 29 11.96 26.87 2.84
N SER A 30 12.06 28.09 3.40
CA SER A 30 12.12 28.26 4.85
C SER A 30 10.87 27.74 5.57
N ALA A 31 9.68 27.98 5.02
CA ALA A 31 8.42 27.49 5.60
C ALA A 31 8.28 25.96 5.52
N LEU A 32 8.87 25.32 4.50
CA LEU A 32 8.88 23.86 4.38
C LEU A 32 9.84 23.18 5.35
N GLN A 33 10.97 23.82 5.65
CA GLN A 33 12.02 23.26 6.51
C GLN A 33 11.80 23.57 8.00
N CYS A 34 11.18 24.70 8.32
CA CYS A 34 10.94 25.10 9.70
C CYS A 34 9.63 24.53 10.26
N ASN A 35 9.69 23.98 11.46
CA ASN A 35 8.48 23.61 12.21
C ASN A 35 7.84 24.89 12.79
N ILE A 36 6.73 25.32 12.20
CA ILE A 36 6.06 26.58 12.53
C ILE A 36 5.39 26.54 13.91
N SER A 37 4.83 25.38 14.31
CA SER A 37 4.07 25.25 15.56
C SER A 37 4.92 24.92 16.78
N GLY A 38 6.24 24.69 16.63
CA GLY A 38 7.12 24.21 17.70
C GLY A 38 6.87 22.76 18.15
N THR A 39 5.73 22.19 17.75
CA THR A 39 5.30 20.81 17.95
C THR A 39 5.09 20.16 16.58
N SER A 40 5.63 18.96 16.34
CA SER A 40 5.66 18.36 14.99
C SER A 40 4.30 17.90 14.47
N GLU A 41 3.27 17.82 15.32
CA GLU A 41 1.97 17.23 14.97
C GLU A 41 0.83 18.24 14.75
N PHE A 42 1.07 19.54 14.97
CA PHE A 42 0.00 20.55 14.89
C PHE A 42 -0.09 21.23 13.53
N VAL A 43 1.03 21.64 12.93
CA VAL A 43 1.07 22.24 11.59
C VAL A 43 2.14 21.55 10.78
N THR A 44 1.73 20.89 9.69
CA THR A 44 2.67 20.23 8.77
C THR A 44 2.61 20.92 7.42
N CYS A 45 3.69 21.58 7.03
CA CYS A 45 3.83 22.16 5.70
C CYS A 45 4.44 21.12 4.75
N ARG A 46 3.88 21.01 3.54
CA ARG A 46 4.42 20.20 2.45
C ARG A 46 4.35 20.97 1.15
N ALA A 47 5.24 20.65 0.22
CA ALA A 47 5.16 21.18 -1.12
C ALA A 47 3.84 20.69 -1.76
N ALA A 48 3.00 21.63 -2.19
CA ALA A 48 1.78 21.31 -2.91
C ALA A 48 2.14 20.71 -4.28
N PRO A 49 1.51 19.59 -4.69
CA PRO A 49 1.65 19.06 -6.04
C PRO A 49 0.86 19.91 -7.04
N THR A 50 0.97 19.59 -8.33
CA THR A 50 0.16 20.19 -9.40
C THR A 50 -1.33 20.03 -9.08
N PRO A 51 -2.21 21.01 -9.38
CA PRO A 51 -3.64 20.89 -9.10
C PRO A 51 -4.30 19.64 -9.70
N ASP A 52 -3.82 19.18 -10.86
CA ASP A 52 -4.32 17.98 -11.54
C ASP A 52 -3.89 16.67 -10.85
N ASP A 53 -2.81 16.71 -10.06
CA ASP A 53 -2.28 15.56 -9.32
C ASP A 53 -2.91 15.42 -7.93
N ILE A 54 -3.77 16.37 -7.52
CA ILE A 54 -4.41 16.37 -6.20
C ILE A 54 -5.63 15.45 -6.21
N LEU A 55 -5.55 14.40 -5.40
CA LEU A 55 -6.73 13.59 -5.05
C LEU A 55 -7.57 14.33 -4.01
N TRP A 56 -8.48 15.20 -4.46
CA TRP A 56 -9.31 16.06 -3.62
C TRP A 56 -10.10 15.31 -2.54
N GLY A 57 -10.58 14.09 -2.82
CA GLY A 57 -11.25 13.24 -1.84
C GLY A 57 -10.37 12.82 -0.66
N ASN A 58 -9.04 12.93 -0.79
CA ASN A 58 -8.08 12.67 0.27
C ASN A 58 -7.49 13.93 0.91
N ALA A 59 -7.72 15.11 0.33
CA ALA A 59 -7.09 16.34 0.76
C ALA A 59 -7.55 16.81 2.16
N THR A 60 -8.76 16.44 2.56
CA THR A 60 -9.38 16.88 3.82
C THR A 60 -9.29 15.86 4.96
N ILE A 61 -8.60 14.72 4.75
CA ILE A 61 -8.56 13.65 5.75
C ILE A 61 -7.61 14.01 6.90
N GLU A 62 -8.12 13.93 8.13
CA GLU A 62 -7.33 14.11 9.34
C GLU A 62 -6.11 13.16 9.41
N GLN A 63 -4.98 13.69 9.89
CA GLN A 63 -3.74 12.92 10.03
C GLN A 63 -3.90 11.66 10.89
N LYS A 64 -4.74 11.71 11.94
CA LYS A 64 -5.04 10.55 12.81
C LYS A 64 -5.71 9.43 12.01
N GLY A 65 -6.65 9.78 11.14
CA GLY A 65 -7.30 8.84 10.23
C GLY A 65 -6.32 8.19 9.26
N ILE A 66 -5.39 9.00 8.70
CA ILE A 66 -4.34 8.49 7.80
C ILE A 66 -3.43 7.49 8.51
N LYS A 67 -2.96 7.79 9.74
CA LYS A 67 -2.12 6.87 10.53
C LYS A 67 -2.84 5.53 10.78
N LYS A 68 -4.13 5.56 11.12
CA LYS A 68 -4.92 4.34 11.35
C LYS A 68 -5.08 3.50 10.08
N ARG A 69 -5.45 4.14 8.96
CA ARG A 69 -5.59 3.46 7.65
C ARG A 69 -4.25 2.87 7.19
N LYS A 70 -3.15 3.60 7.37
CA LYS A 70 -1.80 3.11 7.06
C LYS A 70 -1.46 1.85 7.85
N ASN A 71 -1.77 1.82 9.14
CA ASN A 71 -1.56 0.63 9.97
C ASN A 71 -2.41 -0.56 9.51
N GLN A 72 -3.68 -0.32 9.17
CA GLN A 72 -4.56 -1.37 8.63
C GLN A 72 -4.02 -1.94 7.31
N MET A 73 -3.53 -1.09 6.41
CA MET A 73 -2.92 -1.53 5.15
C MET A 73 -1.65 -2.34 5.38
N TYR A 74 -0.81 -1.98 6.36
CA TYR A 74 0.36 -2.77 6.71
C TYR A 74 0.00 -4.14 7.29
N LEU A 75 -1.03 -4.22 8.12
CA LEU A 75 -1.52 -5.51 8.64
C LEU A 75 -2.05 -6.40 7.51
N LEU A 76 -2.82 -5.84 6.57
CA LEU A 76 -3.32 -6.57 5.41
C LEU A 76 -2.19 -7.04 4.50
N LEU A 77 -1.19 -6.18 4.24
CA LEU A 77 -0.03 -6.54 3.43
C LEU A 77 0.78 -7.65 4.11
N ALA A 78 1.00 -7.55 5.42
CA ALA A 78 1.69 -8.58 6.19
C ALA A 78 0.94 -9.92 6.18
N SER A 79 -0.38 -9.91 6.36
CA SER A 79 -1.18 -11.13 6.31
C SER A 79 -1.19 -11.76 4.92
N SER A 80 -1.30 -10.96 3.87
CA SER A 80 -1.20 -11.43 2.48
C SER A 80 0.16 -12.07 2.20
N LEU A 81 1.24 -11.47 2.72
CA LEU A 81 2.59 -12.01 2.55
C LEU A 81 2.77 -13.33 3.29
N LEU A 82 2.27 -13.45 4.52
CA LEU A 82 2.29 -14.71 5.28
C LEU A 82 1.45 -15.80 4.58
N PHE A 83 0.26 -15.43 4.10
CA PHE A 83 -0.57 -16.34 3.33
C PHE A 83 0.16 -16.83 2.07
N TRP A 84 0.75 -15.91 1.30
CA TRP A 84 1.50 -16.24 0.10
C TRP A 84 2.72 -17.11 0.38
N THR A 85 3.46 -16.85 1.47
CA THR A 85 4.59 -17.71 1.88
C THR A 85 4.16 -19.14 2.17
N THR A 86 2.94 -19.35 2.68
CA THR A 86 2.38 -20.68 2.93
C THR A 86 2.07 -21.40 1.62
N VAL A 87 1.50 -20.69 0.64
CA VAL A 87 1.23 -21.24 -0.70
C VAL A 87 2.53 -21.67 -1.39
N VAL A 88 3.55 -20.80 -1.37
CA VAL A 88 4.86 -21.10 -1.96
C VAL A 88 5.53 -22.28 -1.25
N ALA A 89 5.46 -22.34 0.08
CA ALA A 89 5.99 -23.48 0.84
C ALA A 89 5.29 -24.79 0.47
N ALA A 90 3.96 -24.78 0.31
CA ALA A 90 3.21 -25.96 -0.10
C ALA A 90 3.61 -26.45 -1.50
N ILE A 91 3.80 -25.55 -2.47
CA ILE A 91 4.32 -25.90 -3.81
C ILE A 91 5.72 -26.52 -3.70
N GLY A 92 6.57 -25.95 -2.83
CA GLY A 92 7.89 -26.50 -2.52
C GLY A 92 7.82 -27.95 -2.05
N THR A 93 6.91 -28.27 -1.12
CA THR A 93 6.75 -29.66 -0.62
C THR A 93 6.25 -30.64 -1.68
N VAL A 94 5.46 -30.18 -2.66
CA VAL A 94 4.99 -31.04 -3.77
C VAL A 94 6.13 -31.35 -4.75
N THR A 95 7.07 -30.42 -4.92
CA THR A 95 8.18 -30.56 -5.86
C THR A 95 9.37 -31.32 -5.26
N GLU A 96 9.34 -31.65 -3.96
CA GLU A 96 10.43 -32.38 -3.31
C GLU A 96 10.51 -33.82 -3.86
N PRO A 97 11.69 -34.31 -4.24
CA PRO A 97 11.84 -35.64 -4.79
C PRO A 97 11.46 -36.71 -3.75
N GLY A 98 10.50 -37.57 -4.08
CA GLY A 98 9.90 -38.54 -3.15
C GLY A 98 8.56 -38.09 -2.53
N SER A 99 8.00 -36.96 -2.96
CA SER A 99 6.64 -36.60 -2.58
C SER A 99 5.61 -37.58 -3.19
N THR A 100 4.62 -37.99 -2.40
CA THR A 100 3.58 -38.96 -2.82
C THR A 100 2.68 -38.44 -3.95
N PHE A 101 2.83 -37.17 -4.33
CA PHE A 101 1.92 -36.48 -5.25
C PHE A 101 2.34 -36.57 -6.71
N ILE A 102 3.62 -36.82 -7.00
CA ILE A 102 4.13 -36.95 -8.36
C ILE A 102 4.34 -38.44 -8.65
N PRO A 103 3.61 -39.05 -9.60
CA PRO A 103 3.81 -40.46 -9.93
C PRO A 103 5.21 -40.67 -10.50
N GLU A 104 5.90 -41.72 -10.03
CA GLU A 104 7.28 -42.08 -10.44
C GLU A 104 7.43 -42.19 -11.98
N SER A 105 6.35 -42.45 -12.72
CA SER A 105 6.36 -42.53 -14.18
C SER A 105 6.69 -41.21 -14.89
N ILE A 106 6.52 -40.05 -14.24
CA ILE A 106 6.79 -38.73 -14.81
C ILE A 106 8.17 -38.21 -14.37
N MET A 107 8.77 -38.85 -13.36
CA MET A 107 9.98 -38.37 -12.73
C MET A 107 11.21 -38.78 -13.56
N PRO A 108 12.12 -37.85 -13.91
CA PRO A 108 13.35 -38.18 -14.63
C PRO A 108 14.26 -39.07 -13.77
N GLU A 109 15.02 -39.95 -14.43
CA GLU A 109 15.98 -40.87 -13.81
C GLU A 109 17.01 -40.11 -12.96
N GLU A 110 17.27 -40.59 -11.73
CA GLU A 110 18.17 -39.96 -10.76
C GLU A 110 19.57 -39.72 -11.38
N GLY A 111 20.05 -38.48 -11.33
CA GLY A 111 21.35 -38.07 -11.88
C GLY A 111 21.33 -37.61 -13.33
N SER A 112 20.16 -37.56 -13.98
CA SER A 112 20.00 -36.98 -15.32
C SER A 112 20.10 -35.45 -15.31
N GLN A 113 20.65 -34.85 -16.37
CA GLN A 113 20.63 -33.39 -16.55
C GLN A 113 19.21 -32.80 -16.59
N LEU A 114 18.21 -33.63 -16.92
CA LEU A 114 16.80 -33.23 -16.92
C LEU A 114 16.23 -33.07 -15.51
N GLU A 115 16.83 -33.70 -14.49
CA GLU A 115 16.37 -33.59 -13.10
C GLU A 115 16.48 -32.16 -12.58
N GLY A 116 17.62 -31.50 -12.81
CA GLY A 116 17.82 -30.10 -12.43
C GLY A 116 16.88 -29.14 -13.19
N LEU A 117 16.54 -29.47 -14.44
CA LEU A 117 15.61 -28.68 -15.24
C LEU A 117 14.17 -28.85 -14.76
N PHE A 118 13.78 -30.08 -14.40
CA PHE A 118 12.45 -30.37 -13.88
C PHE A 118 12.22 -29.75 -12.50
N ASN A 119 13.17 -29.90 -11.57
CA ASN A 119 13.11 -29.33 -10.23
C ASN A 119 13.11 -27.79 -10.24
N GLY A 120 13.70 -27.16 -11.26
CA GLY A 120 13.67 -25.71 -11.43
C GLY A 120 12.40 -25.19 -12.12
N LEU A 121 11.86 -25.94 -13.08
CA LEU A 121 10.79 -25.47 -13.97
C LEU A 121 9.38 -25.77 -13.45
N VAL A 122 9.20 -26.89 -12.75
CA VAL A 122 7.89 -27.29 -12.19
C VAL A 122 7.35 -26.29 -11.16
N PRO A 123 8.14 -25.80 -10.17
CA PRO A 123 7.65 -24.80 -9.24
C PRO A 123 7.23 -23.51 -9.95
N VAL A 124 7.95 -23.11 -10.99
CA VAL A 124 7.67 -21.88 -11.75
C VAL A 124 6.37 -22.02 -12.54
N LEU A 125 6.15 -23.15 -13.23
CA LEU A 125 4.90 -23.41 -13.94
C LEU A 125 3.69 -23.53 -13.00
N LEU A 126 3.86 -24.16 -11.83
CA LEU A 126 2.79 -24.25 -10.82
C LEU A 126 2.43 -22.88 -10.25
N LEU A 127 3.42 -21.98 -10.15
CA LEU A 127 3.22 -20.62 -9.66
C LEU A 127 2.63 -19.71 -10.74
N GLU A 128 2.93 -19.94 -12.02
CA GLU A 128 2.30 -19.24 -13.16
C GLU A 128 0.84 -19.66 -13.39
N ALA A 129 0.50 -20.92 -13.07
CA ALA A 129 -0.85 -21.45 -13.24
C ALA A 129 -1.85 -20.98 -12.15
N LEU A 130 -1.38 -20.27 -11.12
CA LEU A 130 -2.12 -19.86 -9.92
C LEU A 130 -2.53 -18.38 -9.99
#